data_AF-A0A9E7PQL1-F1
#
_entry.id   AF-A0A9E7PQL1-F1
#
_cell.length_a   1.000
_cell.length_b   1.000
_cell.length_c   1.000
_cell.angle_alpha   90.00
_cell.angle_beta   90.00
_cell.angle_gamma   90.00
#
_symmetry.space_group_name_H-M   'P 1'
#
loop_
_entity.id
_entity.type
_entity.pdbx_description
1 polymer ?
#
loop_
_entity_poly.entity_id
_entity_poly.type
_entity_poly.pdbx_seq_one_letter_code
_entity_poly.pdbx_strand_id
1 'polypeptide(L)'
;MEVLEPKYLFNEFAFEHLSNLRTAKKWIKKLRENIYNSCFSEFELENSLVELFGQEGFKTLKKRVTEAGLIAYYRSQKDYPVPKILLTDDAPQYDNITEEHQLCWVHEARHYKKLKPKTAVMRKVHEDFMEVLGILQRDESI
;
A
#
# COMPACT_ATOMS: atom_id res chain seq x y z
N MET A 1 -9.21 -5.10 26.73
CA MET A 1 -8.64 -5.36 25.39
C MET A 1 -7.21 -4.86 25.46
N GLU A 2 -6.24 -5.77 25.45
CA GLU A 2 -4.82 -5.42 25.51
C GLU A 2 -4.48 -4.67 24.20
N VAL A 3 -3.89 -3.48 24.31
CA VAL A 3 -3.49 -2.69 23.14
C VAL A 3 -2.20 -3.32 22.63
N LEU A 4 -2.26 -3.94 21.45
CA LEU A 4 -1.08 -4.46 20.78
C LEU A 4 -0.18 -3.30 20.37
N GLU A 5 1.04 -3.26 20.90
CA GLU A 5 2.03 -2.27 20.48
C GLU A 5 2.54 -2.59 19.06
N PRO A 6 2.71 -1.57 18.20
CA PRO A 6 3.22 -1.76 16.86
C PRO A 6 4.66 -2.26 16.89
N LYS A 7 4.97 -3.22 16.02
CA LYS A 7 6.32 -3.70 15.76
C LYS A 7 6.70 -3.43 14.30
N TYR A 8 8.00 -3.26 14.07
CA TYR A 8 8.56 -2.87 12.79
C TYR A 8 9.63 -3.87 12.37
N LEU A 9 9.39 -4.61 11.30
CA LEU A 9 10.30 -5.65 10.79
C LEU A 9 10.99 -5.17 9.51
N PHE A 10 12.31 -5.29 9.43
CA PHE A 10 13.08 -4.89 8.25
C PHE A 10 13.63 -6.10 7.49
N ASN A 11 12.74 -6.95 6.99
CA ASN A 11 13.08 -8.09 6.12
C ASN A 11 13.18 -7.68 4.64
N GLU A 12 13.34 -8.65 3.73
CA GLU A 12 13.46 -8.36 2.29
C GLU A 12 12.27 -7.57 1.72
N PHE A 13 11.05 -7.91 2.13
CA PHE A 13 9.84 -7.19 1.73
C PHE A 13 9.87 -5.72 2.14
N ALA A 14 10.34 -5.39 3.36
CA ALA A 14 10.44 -4.00 3.80
C ALA A 14 11.34 -3.16 2.86
N PHE A 15 12.44 -3.74 2.39
CA PHE A 15 13.37 -3.05 1.49
C PHE A 15 12.87 -2.97 0.04
N GLU A 16 12.14 -3.98 -0.42
CA GLU A 16 11.41 -3.91 -1.69
C GLU A 16 10.35 -2.79 -1.63
N HIS A 17 9.57 -2.74 -0.55
CA HIS A 17 8.55 -1.73 -0.34
C HIS A 17 9.14 -0.32 -0.25
N LEU A 18 10.27 -0.14 0.43
CA LEU A 18 11.02 1.13 0.43
C LEU A 18 11.43 1.59 -0.97
N SER A 19 11.77 0.65 -1.86
CA SER A 19 12.10 0.93 -3.25
C SER A 19 10.86 1.40 -4.03
N ASN A 20 9.71 0.75 -3.82
CA ASN A 20 8.42 1.12 -4.42
C ASN A 20 7.94 2.50 -3.97
N LEU A 21 8.19 2.86 -2.70
CA LEU A 21 7.96 4.21 -2.15
C LEU A 21 8.93 5.27 -2.69
N ARG A 22 9.77 4.94 -3.68
CA ARG A 22 10.76 5.82 -4.33
C ARG A 22 11.75 6.41 -3.32
N THR A 23 12.19 5.60 -2.37
CA THR A 23 13.25 5.98 -1.43
C THR A 23 14.61 5.98 -2.14
N ALA A 24 15.45 6.98 -1.87
CA ALA A 24 16.74 7.09 -2.53
C ALA A 24 17.65 5.90 -2.20
N LYS A 25 18.31 5.32 -3.22
CA LYS A 25 19.18 4.13 -3.08
C LYS A 25 20.24 4.25 -1.99
N LYS A 26 20.80 5.46 -1.78
CA LYS A 26 21.77 5.72 -0.70
C LYS A 26 21.20 5.42 0.69
N TRP A 27 19.92 5.73 0.90
CA TRP A 27 19.24 5.51 2.18
C TRP A 27 18.83 4.06 2.34
N ILE A 28 18.33 3.43 1.27
CA ILE A 28 18.05 1.98 1.27
C ILE A 28 19.31 1.20 1.62
N LYS A 29 20.45 1.52 1.01
CA LYS A 29 21.74 0.90 1.32
C LYS A 29 22.12 1.09 2.79
N LYS A 30 22.10 2.33 3.29
CA LYS A 30 22.45 2.63 4.68
C LYS A 30 21.52 1.91 5.67
N LEU A 31 20.21 1.92 5.43
CA LEU A 31 19.25 1.17 6.24
C LEU A 31 19.56 -0.33 6.22
N ARG A 32 19.81 -0.90 5.04
CA ARG A 32 20.09 -2.34 4.90
C ARG A 32 21.35 -2.76 5.66
N GLU A 33 22.38 -1.92 5.67
CA GLU A 33 23.62 -2.20 6.42
C GLU A 33 23.43 -2.15 7.94
N ASN A 34 22.43 -1.43 8.46
CA ASN A 34 22.28 -1.17 9.89
C ASN A 34 21.10 -1.87 10.56
N ILE A 35 20.01 -2.12 9.84
CA ILE A 35 18.75 -2.62 10.42
C ILE A 35 18.15 -3.83 9.69
N TYR A 36 18.84 -4.42 8.72
CA TYR A 36 18.32 -5.58 7.98
C TYR A 36 18.11 -6.80 8.89
N ASN A 37 16.98 -7.47 8.67
CA ASN A 37 16.51 -8.63 9.44
C ASN A 37 16.34 -8.36 10.95
N SER A 38 16.13 -7.10 11.32
CA SER A 38 15.86 -6.66 12.69
C SER A 38 14.39 -6.33 12.89
N CYS A 39 13.91 -6.52 14.12
CA CYS A 39 12.57 -6.15 14.56
C CYS A 39 12.67 -5.13 15.70
N PHE A 40 11.87 -4.07 15.65
CA PHE A 40 11.90 -2.97 16.61
C PHE A 40 10.51 -2.69 17.17
N SER A 41 10.45 -2.21 18.41
CA SER A 41 9.36 -1.38 18.92
C SER A 41 9.41 0.02 18.30
N GLU A 42 8.38 0.83 18.54
CA GLU A 42 8.34 2.22 18.08
C GLU A 42 9.50 3.05 18.63
N PHE A 43 9.78 2.92 19.93
CA PHE A 43 10.86 3.62 20.60
C PHE A 43 12.24 3.24 20.07
N GLU A 44 12.51 1.93 19.90
CA GLU A 44 13.80 1.46 19.38
C GLU A 44 14.02 1.89 17.92
N LEU A 45 12.96 1.87 17.10
CA LEU A 45 13.02 2.36 15.73
C LEU A 45 13.31 3.85 15.71
N GLU A 46 12.59 4.65 16.49
CA GLU A 46 12.81 6.10 16.53
C GLU A 46 14.25 6.46 16.90
N ASN A 47 14.79 5.83 17.95
CA ASN A 47 16.19 6.02 18.35
C ASN A 47 17.17 5.63 17.24
N SER A 48 16.97 4.46 16.62
CA SER A 48 17.81 4.00 15.51
C SER A 48 17.79 4.98 14.33
N LEU A 49 16.63 5.56 14.00
CA LEU A 49 16.50 6.54 12.93
C LEU A 49 17.17 7.87 13.28
N VAL A 50 17.11 8.30 14.54
CA VAL A 50 17.81 9.50 15.02
C VAL A 50 19.33 9.29 14.95
N GLU A 51 19.83 8.13 15.34
CA GLU A 51 21.26 7.80 15.24
C GLU A 51 21.74 7.76 13.77
N LEU A 52 20.94 7.17 12.87
CA LEU A 52 21.33 7.02 11.46
C LEU A 52 21.23 8.32 10.66
N PHE A 53 20.27 9.19 10.95
CA PHE A 53 19.94 10.34 10.10
C PHE A 53 20.00 11.70 10.80
N GLY A 54 20.22 11.74 12.11
CA GLY A 54 20.12 12.95 12.91
C GLY A 54 18.68 13.31 13.28
N GLN A 55 18.54 14.33 14.14
CA GLN A 55 17.23 14.82 14.59
C GLN A 55 16.48 15.56 13.47
N GLU A 56 17.18 16.42 12.72
CA GLU A 56 16.57 17.24 11.68
C GLU A 56 16.77 16.63 10.29
N GLY A 57 15.69 16.58 9.51
CA GLY A 57 15.81 16.59 8.05
C GLY A 57 15.38 15.36 7.28
N PHE A 58 14.52 14.46 7.77
CA PHE A 58 13.93 13.44 6.89
C PHE A 58 12.52 12.97 7.25
N LYS A 59 11.57 13.88 7.53
CA LYS A 59 10.17 13.52 7.85
C LYS A 59 9.56 12.52 6.86
N THR A 60 9.80 12.72 5.57
CA THR A 60 9.33 11.82 4.51
C THR A 60 10.03 10.47 4.52
N LEU A 61 11.35 10.41 4.77
CA LEU A 61 12.05 9.13 4.89
C LEU A 61 11.58 8.36 6.11
N LYS A 62 11.49 9.03 7.27
CA LYS A 62 11.00 8.43 8.53
C LYS A 62 9.63 7.81 8.30
N LYS A 63 8.68 8.57 7.71
CA LYS A 63 7.36 8.04 7.36
C LYS A 63 7.44 6.77 6.50
N ARG A 64 8.23 6.78 5.42
CA ARG A 64 8.38 5.63 4.52
C ARG A 64 9.03 4.41 5.20
N VAL A 65 10.00 4.64 6.08
CA VAL A 65 10.70 3.58 6.83
C VAL A 65 9.79 2.97 7.87
N THR A 66 9.06 3.80 8.63
CA THR A 66 8.04 3.36 9.57
C THR A 66 6.94 2.55 8.86
N GLU A 67 6.41 3.05 7.75
CA GLU A 67 5.38 2.37 6.95
C GLU A 67 5.86 1.01 6.42
N ALA A 68 7.05 0.97 5.82
CA ALA A 68 7.63 -0.26 5.31
C ALA A 68 7.85 -1.31 6.41
N GLY A 69 8.38 -0.90 7.56
CA GLY A 69 8.62 -1.79 8.69
C GLY A 69 7.31 -2.33 9.29
N LEU A 70 6.29 -1.48 9.38
CA LEU A 70 4.99 -1.84 9.93
C LEU A 70 4.26 -2.85 9.04
N ILE A 71 4.20 -2.60 7.72
CA ILE A 71 3.57 -3.52 6.77
C ILE A 71 4.33 -4.85 6.72
N ALA A 72 5.67 -4.81 6.72
CA ALA A 72 6.48 -6.02 6.75
C ALA A 72 6.21 -6.87 8.00
N TYR A 73 6.06 -6.24 9.17
CA TYR A 73 5.70 -6.96 10.39
C TYR A 73 4.30 -7.56 10.27
N TYR A 74 3.31 -6.76 9.87
CA TYR A 74 1.92 -7.19 9.68
C TYR A 74 1.80 -8.40 8.74
N ARG A 75 2.58 -8.43 7.66
CA ARG A 75 2.60 -9.54 6.70
C ARG A 75 3.33 -10.80 7.19
N SER A 76 4.18 -10.67 8.21
CA SER A 76 5.03 -11.76 8.72
C SER A 76 4.52 -12.41 10.01
N GLN A 77 3.68 -11.69 10.77
CA GLN A 77 3.14 -12.20 12.03
C GLN A 77 2.21 -13.40 11.78
N LYS A 78 2.01 -14.20 12.83
CA LYS A 78 1.20 -15.44 12.79
C LYS A 78 0.06 -15.45 13.80
N ASP A 79 -0.12 -14.37 14.54
CA ASP A 79 -1.13 -14.23 15.59
C ASP A 79 -2.53 -14.14 14.98
N TYR A 80 -2.66 -13.57 13.78
CA TYR A 80 -3.89 -13.50 13.01
C TYR A 80 -3.62 -13.67 11.51
N PRO A 81 -4.58 -14.24 10.76
CA PRO A 81 -4.42 -14.42 9.33
C PRO A 81 -4.38 -13.07 8.61
N VAL A 82 -3.40 -12.91 7.73
CA VAL A 82 -3.35 -11.80 6.77
C VAL A 82 -4.28 -12.17 5.61
N PRO A 83 -5.32 -11.38 5.31
CA PRO A 83 -6.19 -11.67 4.18
C PRO A 83 -5.39 -11.57 2.88
N LYS A 84 -5.66 -12.47 1.93
CA LYS A 84 -5.00 -12.46 0.62
C LYS A 84 -5.35 -11.19 -0.17
N ILE A 85 -6.63 -10.81 -0.12
CA ILE A 85 -7.18 -9.67 -0.87
C ILE A 85 -7.69 -8.62 0.12
N LEU A 86 -7.24 -7.38 -0.03
CA LEU A 86 -7.81 -6.21 0.63
C LEU A 86 -8.69 -5.43 -0.34
N LEU A 87 -9.98 -5.29 -0.05
CA LEU A 87 -10.95 -4.53 -0.85
C LEU A 87 -11.13 -3.11 -0.27
N THR A 88 -10.61 -2.08 -0.92
CA THR A 88 -10.69 -0.68 -0.44
C THR A 88 -10.86 0.30 -1.59
N ASP A 89 -10.86 1.60 -1.33
CA ASP A 89 -10.80 2.62 -2.39
C ASP A 89 -9.41 2.66 -3.08
N ASP A 90 -9.28 3.52 -4.08
CA ASP A 90 -8.04 3.76 -4.84
C ASP A 90 -7.11 4.78 -4.14
N ALA A 91 -6.94 4.67 -2.81
CA ALA A 91 -6.00 5.49 -2.05
C ALA A 91 -4.63 4.78 -1.91
N PRO A 92 -3.51 5.49 -2.16
CA PRO A 92 -2.16 4.90 -2.10
C PRO A 92 -1.76 4.29 -0.76
N GLN A 93 -2.44 4.66 0.33
CA GLN A 93 -2.17 4.12 1.67
C GLN A 93 -2.57 2.65 1.82
N TYR A 94 -3.36 2.09 0.89
CA TYR A 94 -3.74 0.68 0.90
C TYR A 94 -2.78 -0.21 0.10
N ASP A 95 -1.85 0.41 -0.63
CA ASP A 95 -0.91 -0.30 -1.50
C ASP A 95 -0.02 -1.25 -0.69
N ASN A 96 0.06 -2.51 -1.12
CA ASN A 96 0.92 -3.55 -0.54
C ASN A 96 0.65 -3.95 0.93
N ILE A 97 -0.44 -3.48 1.56
CA ILE A 97 -0.83 -3.94 2.91
C ILE A 97 -1.00 -5.48 2.89
N THR A 98 -1.67 -6.00 1.87
CA THR A 98 -1.85 -7.44 1.62
C THR A 98 -1.28 -7.85 0.26
N GLU A 99 -1.33 -9.13 -0.07
CA GLU A 99 -0.80 -9.65 -1.34
C GLU A 99 -1.50 -9.03 -2.56
N GLU A 100 -2.83 -8.90 -2.50
CA GLU A 100 -3.65 -8.35 -3.57
C GLU A 100 -4.50 -7.19 -3.05
N HIS A 101 -4.51 -6.07 -3.77
CA HIS A 101 -5.39 -4.93 -3.50
C HIS A 101 -6.46 -4.87 -4.58
N GLN A 102 -7.72 -5.01 -4.17
CA GLN A 102 -8.87 -4.89 -5.05
C GLN A 102 -9.59 -3.56 -4.79
N LEU A 103 -10.01 -2.90 -5.86
CA LEU A 103 -10.75 -1.65 -5.76
C LEU A 103 -12.22 -1.92 -5.43
N CYS A 104 -12.80 -1.07 -4.59
CA CYS A 104 -14.23 -1.11 -4.34
C CYS A 104 -14.98 -0.86 -5.65
N TRP A 105 -16.20 -1.39 -5.77
CA TRP A 105 -16.96 -1.44 -7.03
C TRP A 105 -17.06 -0.07 -7.72
N VAL A 106 -17.14 1.03 -6.96
CA VAL A 106 -17.17 2.41 -7.49
C VAL A 106 -15.85 2.79 -8.18
N HIS A 107 -14.71 2.45 -7.57
CA HIS A 107 -13.39 2.75 -8.11
C HIS A 107 -13.05 1.83 -9.28
N GLU A 108 -13.39 0.55 -9.18
CA GLU A 108 -13.28 -0.42 -10.26
C GLU A 108 -14.09 0.04 -11.50
N ALA A 109 -15.31 0.54 -11.28
CA ALA A 109 -16.15 1.07 -12.34
C ALA A 109 -15.57 2.28 -13.10
N ARG A 110 -14.70 3.07 -12.48
CA ARG A 110 -14.02 4.18 -13.19
C ARG A 110 -13.11 3.66 -14.29
N HIS A 111 -12.54 2.46 -14.14
CA HIS A 111 -11.73 1.82 -15.18
C HIS A 111 -12.61 1.39 -16.34
N TYR A 112 -13.75 0.73 -16.07
CA TYR A 112 -14.69 0.33 -17.10
C TYR A 112 -15.25 1.51 -17.89
N LYS A 113 -15.57 2.64 -17.25
CA LYS A 113 -16.00 3.88 -17.94
C LYS A 113 -14.98 4.41 -18.96
N LYS A 114 -13.69 4.16 -18.75
CA LYS A 114 -12.62 4.67 -19.62
C LYS A 114 -12.34 3.75 -20.81
N LEU A 115 -12.90 2.54 -20.84
CA LEU A 115 -12.72 1.62 -21.95
C LEU A 115 -13.31 2.20 -23.23
N LYS A 116 -12.60 1.98 -24.35
CA LYS A 116 -13.02 2.37 -25.70
C LYS A 116 -13.04 1.13 -26.60
N PRO A 117 -14.10 0.30 -26.53
CA PRO A 117 -14.17 -0.93 -27.30
C PRO A 117 -14.19 -0.64 -28.81
N LYS A 118 -13.38 -1.37 -29.58
CA LYS A 118 -13.18 -1.08 -31.01
C LYS A 118 -14.16 -1.79 -31.95
N THR A 119 -14.75 -2.90 -31.51
CA THR A 119 -15.69 -3.68 -32.32
C THR A 119 -17.12 -3.49 -31.82
N ALA A 120 -18.11 -3.68 -32.70
CA ALA A 120 -19.52 -3.60 -32.31
C ALA A 120 -19.88 -4.61 -31.20
N VAL A 121 -19.34 -5.82 -31.28
CA VAL A 121 -19.55 -6.87 -30.26
C VAL A 121 -19.03 -6.44 -28.90
N MET A 122 -17.80 -5.92 -28.83
CA MET A 122 -17.22 -5.48 -27.55
C MET A 122 -17.89 -4.21 -27.01
N ARG A 123 -18.41 -3.32 -27.87
CA ARG A 123 -19.21 -2.17 -27.43
C ARG A 123 -20.49 -2.62 -26.76
N LYS A 124 -21.21 -3.56 -27.36
CA LYS A 124 -22.43 -4.11 -26.77
C LYS A 124 -22.16 -4.76 -25.40
N VAL A 125 -21.12 -5.62 -25.31
CA VAL A 125 -20.74 -6.24 -24.02
C VAL A 125 -20.41 -5.19 -22.96
N HIS A 126 -19.73 -4.11 -23.36
CA HIS A 126 -19.42 -3.00 -22.46
C HIS A 126 -20.68 -2.25 -22.02
N GLU A 127 -21.57 -1.89 -22.94
CA GLU A 127 -22.85 -1.22 -22.64
C GLU A 127 -23.71 -2.06 -21.68
N ASP A 128 -23.92 -3.35 -21.99
CA ASP A 128 -24.66 -4.30 -21.15
C ASP A 128 -24.05 -4.38 -19.74
N PHE A 129 -22.72 -4.44 -19.64
CA PHE A 129 -22.02 -4.49 -18.37
C PHE A 129 -22.14 -3.18 -17.57
N MET A 130 -22.09 -2.03 -18.24
CA MET A 130 -22.25 -0.71 -17.62
C MET A 130 -23.67 -0.48 -17.10
N GLU A 131 -24.69 -1.08 -17.74
CA GLU A 131 -26.08 -1.08 -17.29
C GLU A 131 -26.22 -1.86 -15.97
N VAL A 132 -25.68 -3.09 -15.91
CA VAL A 132 -25.71 -3.94 -14.70
C VAL A 132 -25.06 -3.27 -13.50
N LEU A 133 -23.98 -2.51 -13.71
CA LEU A 133 -23.31 -1.80 -12.63
C LEU A 133 -24.14 -0.63 -12.04
N GLY A 134 -25.31 -0.30 -12.59
CA GLY A 134 -26.14 0.83 -12.15
C GLY A 134 -25.53 2.19 -12.48
N ILE A 135 -24.57 2.21 -13.42
CA ILE A 135 -23.71 3.36 -13.69
C ILE A 135 -24.14 4.14 -14.94
N LEU A 136 -25.15 3.64 -15.65
CA LEU A 136 -25.85 4.34 -16.72
C LEU A 136 -26.99 5.25 -16.24
N GLN A 137 -27.12 5.54 -14.94
CA GLN A 137 -27.89 6.71 -14.50
C GLN A 137 -26.98 7.91 -14.36
N ARG A 138 -26.69 8.58 -15.50
CA ARG A 138 -26.47 10.02 -15.51
C ARG A 138 -27.73 10.65 -16.06
N ASP A 139 -28.45 11.35 -15.18
CA ASP A 139 -29.32 12.43 -15.61
C ASP A 139 -28.41 13.49 -16.28
N GLU A 140 -28.59 13.74 -17.57
CA GLU A 140 -27.88 14.77 -18.34
C GLU A 140 -28.48 16.16 -18.10
N SER A 141 -28.77 16.51 -16.84
CA SER A 141 -29.35 17.81 -16.48
C SER A 141 -28.85 18.33 -15.14
N ILE A 142 -27.63 18.88 -15.13
CA ILE A 142 -27.20 20.02 -14.30
C ILE A 142 -26.24 20.88 -15.13
#